data_AF-A0A925M038-F1
#
_entry.id   AF-A0A925M038-F1
#
_cell.length_a   1.000
_cell.length_b   1.000
_cell.length_c   1.000
_cell.angle_alpha   90.00
_cell.angle_beta   90.00
_cell.angle_gamma   90.00
#
_symmetry.space_group_name_H-M   'P 1'
#
loop_
_entity.id
_entity.type
_entity.pdbx_description
1 polymer ?
#
loop_
_entity_poly.entity_id
_entity_poly.type
_entity_poly.pdbx_seq_one_letter_code
_entity_poly.pdbx_strand_id
1 'polypeptide(L)'
;MARQKRTSSALTKAEQREAGMRSIDETLDLGNGLNLQNYSQKIQNLRSHLSLYNTSLAQVDDLTRKIKAIEAELNKTSEQMLLSIGGRYGKDSSEYGKAGGSPRGERRRRIAATPPAPVEEKNLEPIIPSSTNGKTSIETNGNGKVSVLQS
;
A
#
# COMPACT_ATOMS: atom_id res chain seq x y z
N MET A 1 -0.72 -11.39 6.51
CA MET A 1 -0.85 -11.37 7.99
C MET A 1 -2.33 -11.46 8.33
N ALA A 2 -2.68 -12.10 9.45
CA ALA A 2 -4.07 -12.15 9.91
C ALA A 2 -4.55 -10.76 10.30
N ARG A 3 -5.82 -10.45 10.03
CA ARG A 3 -6.41 -9.15 10.38
C ARG A 3 -6.65 -9.09 11.89
N GLN A 4 -6.44 -7.93 12.49
CA GLN A 4 -6.65 -7.74 13.92
C GLN A 4 -8.15 -7.76 14.25
N LYS A 5 -8.52 -8.53 15.27
CA LYS A 5 -9.89 -8.58 15.78
C LYS A 5 -10.25 -7.28 16.50
N ARG A 6 -11.53 -6.90 16.44
CA ARG A 6 -12.04 -5.69 17.12
C ARG A 6 -12.29 -5.97 18.59
N THR A 7 -11.77 -5.10 19.44
CA THR A 7 -12.06 -5.03 20.88
C THR A 7 -12.80 -3.72 21.19
N SER A 8 -13.49 -3.67 22.32
CA SER A 8 -14.27 -2.49 22.73
C SER A 8 -14.07 -2.21 24.21
N SER A 9 -13.41 -1.10 24.54
CA SER A 9 -13.28 -0.62 25.92
C SER A 9 -14.61 -0.13 26.48
N ALA A 10 -15.53 0.30 25.62
CA ALA A 10 -16.89 0.68 26.01
C ALA A 10 -17.66 -0.52 26.56
N LEU A 11 -17.48 -1.72 25.98
CA LEU A 11 -18.10 -2.94 26.48
C LEU A 11 -17.60 -3.26 27.90
N THR A 12 -16.28 -3.27 28.11
CA THR A 12 -15.68 -3.55 29.42
C THR A 12 -16.15 -2.56 30.48
N LYS A 13 -16.19 -1.26 30.15
CA LYS A 13 -16.69 -0.22 31.07
C LYS A 13 -18.19 -0.40 31.36
N ALA A 14 -18.97 -0.83 30.38
CA ALA A 14 -20.40 -1.04 30.56
C ALA A 14 -20.69 -2.25 31.47
N GLU A 15 -19.99 -3.37 31.26
CA GLU A 15 -20.08 -4.57 32.11
C GLU A 15 -19.69 -4.25 33.57
N GLN A 16 -18.61 -3.47 33.78
CA GLN A 16 -18.20 -3.03 35.13
C GLN A 16 -19.26 -2.16 35.81
N ARG A 17 -19.86 -1.22 35.08
CA ARG A 17 -20.94 -0.37 35.61
C ARG A 17 -22.20 -1.16 35.89
N GLU A 18 -22.57 -2.10 35.02
CA GLU A 18 -23.71 -2.99 35.23
C GLU A 18 -23.54 -3.80 36.52
N ALA A 19 -22.34 -4.37 36.75
CA ALA A 19 -22.04 -5.09 37.98
C ALA A 19 -22.16 -4.20 39.23
N GLY A 20 -21.66 -2.96 39.16
CA GLY A 20 -21.82 -1.98 40.23
C GLY A 20 -23.30 -1.64 40.48
N MET A 21 -24.09 -1.39 39.44
CA MET A 21 -25.53 -1.12 39.58
C MET A 21 -26.28 -2.31 40.18
N ARG A 22 -25.99 -3.55 39.75
CA ARG A 22 -26.58 -4.78 40.33
C ARG A 22 -26.29 -4.93 41.82
N SER A 23 -25.13 -4.50 42.29
CA SER A 23 -24.79 -4.56 43.72
C SER A 23 -25.57 -3.56 44.59
N ILE A 24 -26.14 -2.52 43.98
CA ILE A 24 -26.98 -1.53 44.68
C ILE A 24 -28.42 -2.04 44.74
N ASP A 25 -28.96 -2.46 43.60
CA ASP A 25 -30.31 -3.01 43.45
C ASP A 25 -30.35 -3.90 42.20
N GLU A 26 -30.81 -5.15 42.38
CA GLU A 26 -30.95 -6.12 41.28
C GLU A 26 -32.03 -5.71 40.28
N THR A 27 -32.99 -4.89 40.71
CA THR A 27 -34.16 -4.44 39.93
C THR A 27 -34.15 -2.93 39.69
N LEU A 28 -32.97 -2.32 39.62
CA LEU A 28 -32.82 -0.88 39.47
C LEU A 28 -33.58 -0.33 38.25
N ASP A 29 -34.54 0.55 38.52
CA ASP A 29 -35.28 1.33 37.52
C ASP A 29 -35.20 2.83 37.86
N LEU A 30 -34.57 3.60 36.96
CA LEU A 30 -34.40 5.04 37.08
C LEU A 30 -35.49 5.82 36.31
N GLY A 31 -36.49 5.11 35.77
CA GLY A 31 -37.52 5.68 34.91
C GLY A 31 -37.01 6.01 33.51
N ASN A 32 -37.90 6.52 32.64
CA ASN A 32 -37.58 6.90 31.26
C ASN A 32 -36.90 5.78 30.43
N GLY A 33 -37.17 4.51 30.76
CA GLY A 33 -36.54 3.36 30.12
C GLY A 33 -35.07 3.13 30.50
N LEU A 34 -34.54 3.88 31.47
CA LEU A 34 -33.23 3.67 32.09
C LEU A 34 -33.36 2.65 33.23
N ASN A 35 -33.56 1.40 32.87
CA ASN A 35 -33.54 0.28 33.80
C ASN A 35 -32.38 -0.67 33.51
N LEU A 36 -32.05 -1.49 34.50
CA LEU A 36 -30.92 -2.42 34.43
C LEU A 36 -31.10 -3.49 33.33
N GLN A 37 -32.34 -3.93 33.10
CA GLN A 37 -32.67 -4.90 32.07
C GLN A 37 -32.36 -4.37 30.67
N ASN A 38 -32.82 -3.17 30.32
CA ASN A 38 -32.54 -2.51 29.05
C ASN A 38 -31.04 -2.25 28.87
N TYR A 39 -30.34 -1.91 29.95
CA TYR A 39 -28.89 -1.73 29.90
C TYR A 39 -28.17 -3.04 29.59
N SER A 40 -28.54 -4.13 30.27
CA SER A 40 -28.00 -5.48 30.03
C SER A 40 -28.23 -5.93 28.58
N GLN A 41 -29.42 -5.67 28.03
CA GLN A 41 -29.76 -6.01 26.64
C GLN A 41 -28.87 -5.26 25.65
N LYS A 42 -28.59 -3.97 25.89
CA LYS A 42 -27.67 -3.19 25.05
C LYS A 42 -26.23 -3.71 25.12
N ILE A 43 -25.77 -4.13 26.30
CA ILE A 43 -24.45 -4.76 26.49
C ILE A 43 -24.37 -6.07 25.71
N GLN A 44 -25.37 -6.94 25.85
CA GLN A 44 -25.42 -8.23 25.13
C GLN A 44 -25.49 -8.03 23.61
N ASN A 45 -26.25 -7.05 23.14
CA ASN A 45 -26.34 -6.71 21.72
C ASN A 45 -24.97 -6.24 21.16
N LEU A 46 -24.27 -5.37 21.89
CA LEU A 46 -22.91 -4.97 21.48
C LEU A 46 -21.95 -6.16 21.46
N ARG A 47 -22.02 -7.03 22.47
CA ARG A 47 -21.18 -8.23 22.58
C ARG A 47 -21.42 -9.20 21.43
N SER A 48 -22.68 -9.47 21.08
CA SER A 48 -23.03 -10.36 19.97
C SER A 48 -22.54 -9.82 18.63
N HIS A 49 -22.73 -8.52 18.36
CA HIS A 49 -22.23 -7.89 17.13
C HIS A 49 -20.71 -7.91 17.03
N LEU A 50 -19.99 -7.67 18.14
CA LEU A 50 -18.53 -7.77 18.16
C LEU A 50 -18.05 -9.21 17.88
N SER A 51 -18.73 -10.20 18.45
CA SER A 51 -18.44 -11.61 18.18
C SER A 51 -18.70 -11.96 16.72
N LEU A 52 -19.85 -11.58 16.17
CA LEU A 52 -20.21 -11.81 14.77
C LEU A 52 -19.17 -11.17 13.82
N TYR A 53 -18.80 -9.92 14.08
CA TYR A 53 -17.77 -9.22 13.31
C TYR A 53 -16.43 -9.95 13.33
N ASN A 54 -15.98 -10.39 14.51
CA ASN A 54 -14.69 -11.08 14.63
C ASN A 54 -14.70 -12.48 13.98
N THR A 55 -15.86 -13.15 13.99
CA THR A 55 -16.04 -14.44 13.30
C THR A 55 -16.05 -14.26 11.78
N SER A 56 -16.79 -13.27 11.26
CA SER A 56 -16.80 -13.00 9.82
C SER A 56 -15.44 -12.55 9.31
N LEU A 57 -14.69 -11.79 10.11
CA LEU A 57 -13.30 -11.43 9.79
C LEU A 57 -12.41 -12.67 9.63
N ALA A 58 -12.53 -13.65 10.52
CA ALA A 58 -11.79 -14.91 10.43
C ALA A 58 -12.16 -15.70 9.16
N GLN A 59 -13.45 -15.74 8.80
CA GLN A 59 -13.90 -16.37 7.56
C GLN A 59 -13.30 -15.70 6.31
N VAL A 60 -13.23 -14.37 6.29
CA VAL A 60 -12.61 -13.62 5.18
C VAL A 60 -11.11 -13.93 5.08
N ASP A 61 -10.41 -14.04 6.21
CA ASP A 61 -9.00 -14.42 6.23
C ASP A 61 -8.79 -15.86 5.69
N ASP A 62 -9.67 -16.79 6.03
CA ASP A 62 -9.65 -18.15 5.50
C ASP A 62 -9.87 -18.20 3.99
N LEU A 63 -10.86 -17.47 3.49
CA LEU A 63 -11.12 -17.34 2.05
C LEU A 63 -9.92 -16.74 1.33
N THR A 64 -9.31 -15.70 1.90
CA THR A 64 -8.12 -15.07 1.33
C THR A 64 -6.95 -16.06 1.22
N ARG A 65 -6.76 -16.92 2.23
CA ARG A 65 -5.72 -17.96 2.19
C ARG A 65 -6.01 -19.00 1.09
N LYS A 66 -7.26 -19.43 0.96
CA LYS A 66 -7.68 -20.39 -0.09
C LYS A 66 -7.46 -19.83 -1.48
N ILE A 67 -7.84 -18.57 -1.72
CA ILE A 67 -7.63 -17.91 -3.01
C ILE A 67 -6.14 -17.89 -3.36
N LYS A 68 -5.28 -17.46 -2.43
CA LYS A 68 -3.83 -17.44 -2.66
C LYS A 68 -3.24 -18.82 -2.96
N ALA A 69 -3.74 -19.87 -2.32
CA ALA A 69 -3.28 -21.23 -2.58
C ALA A 69 -3.67 -21.66 -4.00
N ILE A 70 -4.92 -21.44 -4.40
CA ILE A 70 -5.42 -21.77 -5.75
C ILE A 70 -4.69 -20.96 -6.82
N GLU A 71 -4.45 -19.67 -6.59
CA GLU A 71 -3.66 -18.81 -7.48
C GLU A 71 -2.24 -19.36 -7.68
N ALA A 72 -1.58 -19.80 -6.60
CA ALA A 72 -0.23 -20.37 -6.69
C ALA A 72 -0.22 -21.69 -7.49
N GLU A 73 -1.21 -22.56 -7.28
CA GLU A 73 -1.37 -23.80 -8.04
C GLU A 73 -1.65 -23.52 -9.52
N LEU A 74 -2.54 -22.57 -9.82
CA LEU A 74 -2.86 -22.17 -11.19
C LEU A 74 -1.65 -21.59 -11.91
N ASN A 75 -0.84 -20.77 -11.24
CA ASN A 75 0.39 -20.23 -11.82
C ASN A 75 1.38 -21.36 -12.14
N LYS A 76 1.58 -22.30 -11.22
CA LYS A 76 2.45 -23.46 -11.43
C LYS A 76 2.00 -24.32 -12.62
N THR A 77 0.70 -24.60 -12.71
CA THR A 77 0.16 -25.38 -13.84
C THR A 77 0.28 -24.62 -15.16
N SER A 78 0.06 -23.30 -15.14
CA SER A 78 0.24 -22.44 -16.32
C SER A 78 1.70 -22.44 -16.81
N GLU A 79 2.67 -22.36 -15.89
CA GLU A 79 4.10 -22.50 -16.20
C GLU A 79 4.42 -23.88 -16.81
N GLN A 80 3.89 -24.96 -16.22
CA GLN A 80 4.07 -26.32 -16.74
C GLN A 80 3.48 -26.48 -18.14
N MET A 81 2.31 -25.91 -18.40
CA MET A 81 1.67 -25.92 -19.71
C MET A 81 2.51 -25.18 -20.75
N LEU A 82 2.99 -23.98 -20.41
CA LEU A 82 3.86 -23.20 -21.30
C LEU A 82 5.19 -23.93 -21.59
N LEU A 83 5.80 -24.52 -20.56
CA LEU A 83 7.01 -25.33 -20.71
C LEU A 83 6.77 -26.57 -21.58
N SER A 84 5.61 -27.22 -21.43
CA SER A 84 5.23 -28.39 -22.23
C SER A 84 5.06 -28.04 -23.71
N ILE A 85 4.47 -26.88 -24.01
CA ILE A 85 4.37 -26.35 -25.38
C ILE A 85 5.77 -26.07 -25.93
N GLY A 86 6.64 -25.42 -25.15
CA GLY A 86 8.03 -25.18 -25.53
C GLY A 86 8.86 -26.45 -25.70
N GLY A 87 8.54 -27.52 -24.98
CA GLY A 87 9.16 -28.84 -25.13
C GLY A 87 8.68 -29.60 -26.37
N ARG A 88 7.40 -29.48 -26.75
CA ARG A 88 6.81 -30.16 -27.91
C ARG A 88 7.09 -29.46 -29.25
N TYR A 89 6.91 -28.13 -29.30
CA TYR A 89 7.03 -27.35 -30.53
C TYR A 89 8.35 -26.57 -30.62
N GLY A 90 9.11 -26.51 -29.52
CA GLY A 90 10.32 -25.69 -29.43
C GLY A 90 10.01 -24.28 -28.92
N LYS A 91 10.97 -23.69 -28.20
CA LYS A 91 10.84 -22.35 -27.61
C LYS A 91 10.92 -21.21 -28.62
N ASP A 92 11.33 -21.50 -29.85
CA ASP A 92 11.44 -20.53 -30.95
C ASP A 92 10.24 -20.59 -31.91
N SER A 93 9.27 -21.45 -31.62
CA SER A 93 8.09 -21.67 -32.45
C SER A 93 7.05 -20.56 -32.28
N SER A 94 6.23 -20.39 -33.33
CA SER A 94 5.09 -19.47 -33.30
C SER A 94 4.05 -19.91 -32.25
N GLU A 95 3.90 -21.22 -32.05
CA GLU A 95 3.00 -21.85 -31.09
C GLU A 95 3.35 -21.46 -29.65
N TYR A 96 4.64 -21.43 -29.32
CA TYR A 96 5.10 -20.97 -28.01
C TYR A 96 4.78 -19.48 -27.79
N GLY A 97 4.96 -18.64 -28.81
CA GLY A 97 4.55 -17.24 -28.79
C GLY A 97 3.04 -17.05 -28.59
N LYS A 98 2.22 -17.81 -29.34
CA LYS A 98 0.76 -17.82 -29.23
C LYS A 98 0.27 -18.24 -27.84
N ALA A 99 1.00 -19.13 -27.17
CA ALA A 99 0.71 -19.58 -25.81
C ALA A 99 1.12 -18.56 -24.72
N GLY A 100 1.63 -17.39 -25.10
CA GLY A 100 2.07 -16.35 -24.17
C GLY A 100 3.55 -16.41 -23.80
N GLY A 101 4.32 -17.33 -24.40
CA GLY A 101 5.77 -17.34 -24.31
C GLY A 101 6.42 -16.24 -25.14
N SER A 102 7.67 -15.90 -24.86
CA SER A 102 8.48 -15.02 -25.73
C SER A 102 9.51 -15.87 -26.48
N PRO A 103 9.41 -16.01 -27.82
CA PRO A 103 10.36 -16.78 -28.63
C PRO A 103 11.78 -16.18 -28.56
N ARG A 104 12.84 -17.00 -28.57
CA ARG A 104 14.22 -16.46 -28.40
C ARG A 104 14.64 -15.56 -29.55
N GLY A 105 14.13 -15.77 -30.76
CA GLY A 105 14.40 -14.93 -31.94
C GLY A 105 13.72 -13.56 -31.91
N GLU A 106 12.60 -13.43 -31.18
CA GLU A 106 11.79 -12.22 -31.13
C GLU A 106 12.07 -11.37 -29.89
N ARG A 107 12.90 -11.89 -28.96
CA ARG A 107 13.42 -11.14 -27.83
C ARG A 107 14.30 -10.00 -28.35
N ARG A 108 13.72 -8.83 -28.60
CA ARG A 108 14.44 -7.61 -28.98
C ARG A 108 15.63 -7.44 -28.04
N ARG A 109 16.85 -7.65 -28.53
CA ARG A 109 18.06 -7.22 -27.82
C ARG A 109 17.91 -5.72 -27.66
N ARG A 110 17.75 -5.24 -26.43
CA ARG A 110 18.03 -3.85 -26.12
C ARG A 110 19.53 -3.69 -26.36
N ILE A 111 19.92 -3.30 -27.57
CA ILE A 111 21.27 -2.80 -27.80
C ILE A 111 21.35 -1.58 -26.90
N ALA A 112 22.14 -1.68 -25.82
CA ALA A 112 22.47 -0.53 -25.02
C ALA A 112 23.04 0.50 -26.00
N ALA A 113 22.35 1.63 -26.17
CA ALA A 113 22.88 2.71 -26.99
C ALA A 113 24.19 3.14 -26.32
N THR A 114 25.31 2.79 -26.94
CA THR A 114 26.62 3.32 -26.54
C THR A 114 26.50 4.83 -26.64
N PRO A 115 26.74 5.61 -25.57
CA PRO A 115 26.76 7.07 -25.70
C PRO A 115 27.87 7.45 -26.68
N PRO A 116 27.64 8.40 -27.61
CA PRO A 116 28.68 8.84 -28.53
C PRO A 116 29.84 9.45 -27.73
N ALA A 117 31.07 9.07 -28.11
CA ALA A 117 32.30 9.53 -27.46
C ALA A 117 32.42 11.07 -27.50
N PRO A 118 33.02 11.72 -26.48
CA PRO A 118 33.27 13.15 -26.51
C PRO A 118 34.31 13.49 -27.57
N VAL A 119 33.98 14.44 -28.45
CA VAL A 119 34.93 15.05 -29.40
C VAL A 119 35.85 15.99 -28.63
N GLU A 120 37.17 15.72 -28.67
CA GLU A 120 38.21 16.62 -28.15
C GLU A 120 38.32 17.89 -29.02
N GLU A 121 37.98 19.04 -28.45
CA GLU A 121 38.16 20.36 -29.07
C GLU A 121 39.51 20.94 -28.60
N LYS A 122 40.43 21.14 -29.56
CA LYS A 122 41.79 21.62 -29.32
C LYS A 122 41.80 23.11 -28.92
N ASN A 123 42.30 23.38 -27.72
CA ASN A 123 42.63 24.73 -27.22
C ASN A 123 43.74 25.39 -28.05
N LEU A 124 43.50 26.63 -28.48
CA LEU A 124 44.52 27.61 -28.87
C LEU A 124 44.21 28.92 -28.14
N GLU A 125 45.12 29.38 -27.29
CA GLU A 125 45.17 30.71 -26.67
C GLU A 125 46.53 31.37 -27.04
N PRO A 126 46.80 32.68 -26.81
CA PRO A 126 45.94 33.85 -26.51
C PRO A 126 46.37 35.14 -27.29
N ILE A 127 45.54 36.20 -27.34
CA ILE A 127 46.01 37.60 -27.48
C ILE A 127 45.12 38.55 -26.63
N ILE A 128 45.73 39.26 -25.67
CA ILE A 128 45.21 40.42 -24.88
C ILE A 128 46.12 41.60 -25.29
N PRO A 129 45.77 42.92 -25.33
CA PRO A 129 44.99 43.69 -24.32
C PRO A 129 44.12 44.83 -24.93
N SER A 130 43.42 45.77 -24.27
CA SER A 130 43.39 46.37 -22.92
C SER A 130 42.21 47.37 -22.89
N SER A 131 41.84 47.81 -21.68
CA SER A 131 41.49 49.21 -21.33
C SER A 131 40.02 49.65 -21.18
N THR A 132 39.67 49.89 -19.91
CA THR A 132 39.02 51.08 -19.31
C THR A 132 37.52 51.40 -19.51
N ASN A 133 36.87 51.41 -18.34
CA ASN A 133 35.99 52.45 -17.77
C ASN A 133 34.65 52.78 -18.42
N GLY A 134 33.59 52.47 -17.65
CA GLY A 134 32.82 53.53 -16.99
C GLY A 134 31.31 53.52 -17.20
N LYS A 135 30.57 53.57 -16.08
CA LYS A 135 29.18 54.07 -15.89
C LYS A 135 28.10 53.20 -16.58
N THR A 136 26.95 52.89 -16.02
CA THR A 136 26.03 53.63 -15.15
C THR A 136 25.05 52.64 -14.48
N SER A 137 24.56 53.06 -13.32
CA SER A 137 23.57 52.46 -12.42
C SER A 137 22.22 52.09 -13.04
N ILE A 138 21.46 51.19 -12.37
CA ILE A 138 20.07 51.37 -11.85
C ILE A 138 19.34 50.00 -11.69
N GLU A 139 18.95 49.72 -10.43
CA GLU A 139 17.68 49.13 -9.92
C GLU A 139 17.16 47.76 -10.45
N THR A 140 16.49 46.87 -9.70
CA THR A 140 16.00 46.80 -8.31
C THR A 140 15.88 45.32 -7.91
N ASN A 141 15.92 45.08 -6.60
CA ASN A 141 15.83 43.78 -5.96
C ASN A 141 14.37 43.48 -5.57
N GLY A 142 13.92 42.25 -5.80
CA GLY A 142 12.57 41.84 -5.45
C GLY A 142 12.34 40.34 -5.62
N ASN A 143 12.84 39.52 -4.70
CA ASN A 143 12.08 38.33 -4.35
C ASN A 143 12.35 37.87 -2.92
N GLY A 144 11.31 38.01 -2.09
CA GLY A 144 11.32 37.58 -0.71
C GLY A 144 11.20 36.07 -0.59
N LYS A 145 11.95 35.50 0.37
CA LYS A 145 11.47 34.36 1.15
C LYS A 145 12.17 34.35 2.51
N VAL A 146 11.42 34.80 3.51
CA VAL A 146 11.76 34.66 4.92
C VAL A 146 11.54 33.20 5.31
N SER A 147 12.55 32.55 5.89
CA SER A 147 12.38 31.31 6.66
C SER A 147 12.95 31.58 8.05
N VAL A 148 12.04 31.83 9.00
CA VAL A 148 12.34 31.97 10.43
C VAL A 148 12.46 30.56 11.01
N LEU A 149 13.61 30.24 11.58
CA LEU A 149 13.78 29.14 12.54
C LEU A 149 13.88 29.79 13.93
N GLN A 150 12.88 29.53 14.78
CA GLN A 150 12.92 29.86 16.20
C GLN A 150 13.61 28.72 16.96
N SER A 151 14.44 29.11 17.94
CA SER A 151 14.93 28.27 19.03
C SER A 151 14.05 28.46 20.25
#